data_AF-A0A850R6B1-F1
#
_entry.id   AF-A0A850R6B1-F1
#
_cell.length_a   1.000
_cell.length_b   1.000
_cell.length_c   1.000
_cell.angle_alpha   90.00
_cell.angle_beta   90.00
_cell.angle_gamma   90.00
#
_symmetry.space_group_name_H-M   'P 1'
#
loop_
_entity.id
_entity.type
_entity.pdbx_description
1 polymer ?
#
loop_
_entity_poly.entity_id
_entity_poly.type
_entity_poly.pdbx_seq_one_letter_code
_entity_poly.pdbx_strand_id
1 'polypeptide(L)'
;MKTSAPLQFQHDTITSLLRQGESQTFIVQDLGLAKSNIFYELQRVQLYDSELAQADTHRKWRHCGHKSILTPQRKQLVEHYLLLTWSPEQVAYHLGFATASIYNWLN
;
A
#
# COMPACT_ATOMS: atom_id res chain seq x y z
N MET A 1 23.54 4.73 -37.47
CA MET A 1 22.76 4.76 -36.22
C MET A 1 21.33 4.31 -36.57
N LYS A 2 20.89 3.15 -36.08
CA LYS A 2 19.54 2.64 -36.38
C LYS A 2 18.54 3.40 -35.51
N THR A 3 17.66 4.16 -36.15
CA THR A 3 16.58 4.92 -35.54
C THR A 3 15.63 3.96 -34.84
N SER A 4 15.54 4.03 -33.50
CA SER A 4 14.51 3.32 -32.74
C SER A 4 13.15 3.89 -33.12
N ALA A 5 12.28 3.05 -33.67
CA ALA A 5 10.85 3.34 -33.76
C ALA A 5 10.35 3.86 -32.39
N PRO A 6 9.35 4.75 -32.34
CA PRO A 6 8.82 5.23 -31.06
C PRO A 6 8.40 4.02 -30.22
N LEU A 7 9.08 3.82 -29.09
CA LEU A 7 9.03 2.65 -28.21
C LEU A 7 7.58 2.21 -27.88
N GLN A 8 6.66 3.17 -27.80
CA GLN A 8 5.23 2.94 -27.55
C GLN A 8 4.56 2.04 -28.61
N PHE A 9 4.91 2.20 -29.89
CA PHE A 9 4.32 1.41 -30.98
C PHE A 9 4.66 -0.07 -30.87
N GLN A 10 5.87 -0.40 -30.40
CA GLN A 10 6.30 -1.79 -30.21
C GLN A 10 5.58 -2.44 -29.02
N HIS A 11 5.42 -1.71 -27.91
CA HIS A 11 4.69 -2.18 -26.74
C HIS A 11 3.21 -2.47 -27.05
N ASP A 12 2.53 -1.56 -27.75
CA ASP A 12 1.11 -1.72 -28.11
C ASP A 12 0.90 -2.91 -29.06
N THR A 13 1.84 -3.13 -29.98
CA THR A 13 1.82 -4.27 -30.93
C THR A 13 2.05 -5.60 -30.22
N ILE A 14 3.01 -5.67 -29.28
CA ILE A 14 3.23 -6.87 -28.46
C ILE A 14 1.98 -7.16 -27.61
N THR A 15 1.38 -6.13 -27.02
CA THR A 15 0.19 -6.26 -26.17
C THR A 15 -1.03 -6.73 -26.95
N SER A 16 -1.22 -6.26 -28.20
CA SER A 16 -2.33 -6.70 -29.05
C SER A 16 -2.19 -8.16 -29.49
N LEU A 17 -0.99 -8.60 -29.89
CA LEU A 17 -0.70 -9.99 -30.27
C LEU A 17 -0.91 -10.95 -29.09
N LEU A 18 -0.47 -10.57 -27.88
CA LEU A 18 -0.74 -11.34 -26.67
C LEU A 18 -2.24 -11.43 -26.34
N ARG A 19 -3.00 -10.35 -26.55
CA ARG A 19 -4.47 -10.34 -26.36
C ARG A 19 -5.18 -11.25 -27.37
N GLN A 20 -4.63 -11.42 -28.57
CA GLN A 20 -5.14 -12.34 -29.60
C GLN A 20 -4.81 -13.81 -29.29
N GLY A 21 -4.00 -14.08 -28.26
CA GLY A 21 -3.63 -15.44 -27.85
C GLY A 21 -2.38 -15.98 -28.54
N GLU A 22 -1.62 -15.13 -29.24
CA GLU A 22 -0.41 -15.54 -29.93
C GLU A 22 0.71 -15.93 -28.95
N SER A 23 1.47 -16.97 -29.33
CA SER A 23 2.59 -17.44 -28.50
C SER A 23 3.73 -16.43 -28.49
N GLN A 24 4.43 -16.29 -27.35
CA GLN A 24 5.60 -15.39 -27.27
C GLN A 24 6.67 -15.74 -28.31
N THR A 25 6.85 -17.01 -28.63
CA THR A 25 7.76 -17.49 -29.68
C THR A 25 7.37 -16.98 -31.06
N PHE A 26 6.07 -16.96 -31.36
CA PHE A 26 5.55 -16.39 -32.61
C PHE A 26 5.81 -14.89 -32.68
N ILE A 27 5.56 -14.14 -31.60
CA ILE A 27 5.78 -12.69 -31.54
C ILE A 27 7.27 -12.33 -31.72
N VAL A 28 8.18 -13.12 -31.13
CA VAL A 28 9.64 -12.99 -31.33
C VAL A 28 9.99 -13.11 -32.81
N GLN A 29 9.42 -14.10 -33.48
CA GLN A 29 9.70 -14.39 -34.89
C GLN A 29 9.09 -13.34 -35.82
N ASP A 30 7.86 -12.91 -35.55
CA ASP A 30 7.10 -11.93 -36.33
C ASP A 30 7.73 -10.53 -36.27
N LEU A 31 8.11 -10.07 -35.06
CA LEU A 31 8.73 -8.76 -34.86
C LEU A 31 10.25 -8.75 -35.11
N GLY A 32 10.87 -9.92 -35.29
CA GLY A 32 12.33 -10.05 -35.42
C GLY A 32 13.11 -9.55 -34.20
N LEU A 33 12.49 -9.62 -33.01
CA LEU A 33 13.06 -9.14 -31.75
C LEU A 33 13.65 -10.29 -30.93
N ALA A 34 14.61 -9.99 -30.05
CA ALA A 34 15.05 -10.97 -29.06
C ALA A 34 13.97 -11.22 -28.00
N LYS A 35 13.89 -12.45 -27.48
CA LYS A 35 12.97 -12.80 -26.38
C LYS A 35 13.13 -11.91 -25.15
N SER A 36 14.38 -11.53 -24.83
CA SER A 36 14.70 -10.58 -23.78
C SER A 36 14.10 -9.19 -24.03
N ASN A 37 14.04 -8.75 -25.28
CA ASN A 37 13.48 -7.46 -25.65
C ASN A 37 11.98 -7.41 -25.35
N ILE A 38 11.23 -8.45 -25.73
CA ILE A 38 9.81 -8.57 -25.36
C ILE A 38 9.63 -8.60 -23.85
N PHE A 39 10.47 -9.35 -23.12
CA PHE A 39 10.41 -9.38 -21.67
C PHE A 39 10.63 -7.99 -21.05
N TYR A 40 11.65 -7.26 -21.49
CA TYR A 40 11.90 -5.90 -21.02
C TYR A 40 10.79 -4.93 -21.42
N GLU A 41 10.24 -5.04 -22.63
CA GLU A 41 9.12 -4.21 -23.09
C GLU A 41 7.82 -4.49 -22.31
N LEU A 42 7.59 -5.74 -21.90
CA LEU A 42 6.47 -6.10 -21.02
C LEU A 42 6.69 -5.67 -19.57
N GLN A 43 7.94 -5.70 -19.10
CA GLN A 43 8.33 -5.32 -17.75
C GLN A 43 8.57 -3.80 -17.61
N ARG A 44 8.64 -3.06 -18.74
CA ARG A 44 8.79 -1.61 -18.73
C ARG A 44 7.69 -0.98 -17.88
N VAL A 45 8.06 0.12 -17.23
CA VAL A 45 7.22 0.88 -16.31
C VAL A 45 5.86 1.12 -16.96
N GLN A 46 4.83 0.50 -16.40
CA GLN A 46 3.43 0.82 -16.68
C GLN A 46 3.24 2.31 -16.47
N LEU A 47 2.44 2.98 -17.31
CA LEU A 47 2.14 4.39 -17.11
C LEU A 47 1.74 4.62 -15.65
N TYR A 48 2.29 5.68 -15.04
CA TYR A 48 1.97 6.04 -13.68
C TYR A 48 0.46 6.17 -13.51
N ASP A 49 -0.10 5.35 -12.62
CA ASP A 49 -1.51 5.35 -12.27
C ASP A 49 -1.67 5.94 -10.87
N SER A 50 -2.28 7.12 -10.80
CA SER A 50 -2.50 7.84 -9.55
C SER A 50 -3.45 7.10 -8.61
N GLU A 51 -4.44 6.38 -9.14
CA GLU A 51 -5.41 5.63 -8.35
C GLU A 51 -4.74 4.44 -7.66
N LEU A 52 -3.88 3.72 -8.39
CA LEU A 52 -3.10 2.61 -7.82
C LEU A 52 -2.11 3.08 -6.76
N ALA A 53 -1.41 4.20 -7.02
CA ALA A 53 -0.50 4.80 -6.04
C ALA A 53 -1.25 5.25 -4.77
N GLN A 54 -2.43 5.85 -4.93
CA GLN A 54 -3.27 6.28 -3.82
C GLN A 54 -3.82 5.07 -3.03
N ALA A 55 -4.27 4.02 -3.71
CA ALA A 55 -4.72 2.79 -3.06
C ALA A 55 -3.60 2.10 -2.26
N ASP A 56 -2.38 2.05 -2.80
CA ASP A 56 -1.22 1.47 -2.11
C ASP A 56 -0.80 2.29 -0.89
N THR A 57 -0.79 3.62 -0.99
CA THR A 57 -0.50 4.50 0.16
C THR A 57 -1.57 4.37 1.24
N HIS A 58 -2.86 4.35 0.88
CA HIS A 58 -3.94 4.10 1.84
C HIS A 58 -3.81 2.73 2.51
N ARG A 59 -3.47 1.68 1.76
CA ARG A 59 -3.22 0.36 2.31
C ARG A 59 -2.08 0.39 3.32
N LYS A 60 -0.94 1.00 2.97
CA LYS A 60 0.21 1.15 3.86
C LYS A 60 -0.15 1.95 5.10
N TRP A 61 -0.85 3.07 4.96
CA TRP A 61 -1.32 3.88 6.09
C TRP A 61 -2.20 3.11 7.07
N ARG A 62 -3.08 2.22 6.60
CA ARG A 62 -3.89 1.37 7.48
C ARG A 62 -3.05 0.41 8.34
N HIS A 63 -1.87 0.04 7.86
CA HIS A 63 -0.93 -0.82 8.57
C HIS A 63 0.12 -0.03 9.36
N CYS A 64 0.22 1.28 9.12
CA CYS A 64 1.08 2.19 9.87
C CYS A 64 0.34 2.75 11.09
N GLY A 65 1.07 3.01 12.16
CA GLY A 65 0.54 3.63 13.38
C GLY A 65 1.02 2.92 14.64
N HIS A 66 1.12 3.68 15.74
CA HIS A 66 1.37 3.12 17.05
C HIS A 66 0.06 2.53 17.59
N LYS A 67 0.08 1.25 17.99
CA LYS A 67 -1.08 0.64 18.65
C LYS A 67 -1.32 1.38 19.96
N SER A 68 -2.45 2.06 20.08
CA SER A 68 -2.79 2.77 21.32
C SER A 68 -2.81 1.81 22.50
N ILE A 69 -2.16 2.21 23.59
CA ILE A 69 -2.17 1.49 24.86
C ILE A 69 -3.61 1.42 25.42
N LEU A 70 -4.44 2.42 25.10
CA LEU A 70 -5.87 2.50 25.40
C LEU A 70 -6.70 1.75 24.36
N THR A 71 -6.69 0.42 24.46
CA THR A 71 -7.63 -0.43 23.72
C THR A 71 -9.07 -0.14 24.16
N PRO A 72 -10.10 -0.50 23.36
CA PRO A 72 -11.50 -0.23 23.71
C PRO A 72 -11.90 -0.77 25.09
N GLN A 73 -11.46 -1.98 25.43
CA GLN A 73 -11.69 -2.59 26.74
C GLN A 73 -11.02 -1.79 27.88
N ARG A 74 -9.81 -1.28 27.64
CA ARG A 74 -9.10 -0.45 28.63
C ARG A 74 -9.76 0.91 28.80
N LYS A 75 -10.31 1.51 27.75
CA LYS A 75 -11.10 2.75 27.84
C LYS A 75 -12.34 2.56 28.70
N GLN A 76 -13.09 1.48 28.50
CA GLN A 76 -14.24 1.15 29.34
C GLN A 76 -13.87 1.01 30.83
N LEU A 77 -12.72 0.41 31.13
CA LEU A 77 -12.22 0.33 32.51
C LEU A 77 -11.86 1.72 33.06
N VAL A 78 -11.17 2.55 32.28
CA VAL A 78 -10.85 3.93 32.68
C VAL A 78 -12.14 4.72 32.98
N GLU A 79 -13.14 4.65 32.10
CA GLU A 79 -14.46 5.28 32.30
C GLU A 79 -15.13 4.79 33.59
N HIS A 80 -15.12 3.48 33.82
CA HIS A 80 -15.70 2.90 35.03
C HIS A 80 -15.05 3.44 36.31
N TYR A 81 -13.72 3.51 36.37
CA TYR A 81 -13.03 4.05 37.55
C TYR A 81 -13.24 5.56 37.73
N LEU A 82 -13.31 6.32 36.64
CA LEU A 82 -13.64 7.75 36.70
C LEU A 82 -15.05 7.98 37.26
N LEU A 83 -16.03 7.13 36.90
CA LEU A 83 -17.38 7.17 37.48
C LEU A 83 -17.39 6.83 38.97
N LEU A 84 -16.46 5.99 39.43
CA LEU A 84 -16.23 5.69 40.85
C LEU A 84 -15.50 6.82 41.59
N THR A 85 -15.39 8.02 41.01
CA THR A 85 -14.71 9.20 41.58
C THR A 85 -13.20 9.03 41.79
N TRP A 86 -12.56 8.12 41.06
CA TRP A 86 -11.09 8.00 41.10
C TRP A 86 -10.44 9.13 40.31
N SER A 87 -9.31 9.63 40.79
CA SER A 87 -8.49 10.59 40.04
C SER A 87 -7.82 9.92 38.83
N PRO A 88 -7.60 10.64 37.71
CA PRO A 88 -6.87 10.11 36.55
C PRO A 88 -5.52 9.49 36.91
N GLU A 89 -4.82 10.04 37.90
CA GLU A 89 -3.54 9.54 38.38
C GLU A 89 -3.68 8.18 39.10
N GLN A 90 -4.72 8.02 39.93
CA GLN A 90 -5.02 6.73 40.57
C GLN A 90 -5.38 5.66 39.55
N VAL A 91 -6.16 6.03 38.53
CA VAL A 91 -6.53 5.11 37.43
C VAL A 91 -5.29 4.72 36.63
N ALA A 92 -4.40 5.66 36.32
CA ALA A 92 -3.15 5.40 35.61
C ALA A 92 -2.26 4.43 36.40
N TYR A 93 -2.10 4.66 37.70
CA TYR A 93 -1.32 3.80 38.58
C TYR A 93 -1.91 2.38 38.64
N HIS A 94 -3.23 2.26 38.80
CA HIS A 94 -3.91 0.97 38.90
C HIS A 94 -3.85 0.14 37.61
N LEU A 95 -3.99 0.80 36.46
CA LEU A 95 -3.98 0.14 35.14
C LEU A 95 -2.58 0.04 34.51
N GLY A 96 -1.55 0.59 35.16
CA GLY A 96 -0.17 0.57 34.67
C GLY A 96 0.07 1.48 33.45
N PHE A 97 -0.62 2.62 33.36
CA PHE A 97 -0.46 3.61 32.30
C PHE A 97 0.37 4.82 32.75
N ALA A 98 0.91 5.55 31.78
CA ALA A 98 1.38 6.91 32.03
C ALA A 98 0.16 7.82 32.25
N THR A 99 0.23 8.71 33.25
CA THR A 99 -0.82 9.69 33.54
C THR A 99 -1.15 10.56 32.32
N ALA A 100 -0.13 10.97 31.58
CA ALA A 100 -0.27 11.71 30.32
C ALA A 100 -1.14 10.97 29.29
N SER A 101 -1.11 9.63 29.24
CA SER A 101 -1.94 8.85 28.32
C SER A 101 -3.44 8.96 28.63
N ILE A 102 -3.81 9.11 29.91
CA ILE A 102 -5.20 9.30 30.32
C ILE A 102 -5.64 10.73 29.99
N TYR A 103 -4.83 11.74 30.34
CA TYR A 103 -5.16 13.14 30.01
C TYR A 103 -5.24 13.41 28.50
N ASN A 104 -4.31 12.86 27.72
CA ASN A 104 -4.34 12.97 26.26
C ASN A 104 -5.56 12.30 25.63
N TRP A 105 -6.22 11.39 26.34
CA TRP A 105 -7.45 10.74 25.89
C TRP A 105 -8.71 11.47 26.35
N LEU A 106 -8.67 12.15 27.49
CA LEU A 106 -9.77 12.97 28.00
C LEU A 106 -9.93 14.31 27.24
N ASN A 107 -8.87 14.78 26.58
CA ASN A 107 -8.81 16.01 25.80
C ASN A 107 -9.20 15.77 24.32
#